data_AF-A0A1W9TTE4-F1
#
_entry.id   AF-A0A1W9TTE4-F1
#
_cell.length_a   1.000
_cell.length_b   1.000
_cell.length_c   1.000
_cell.angle_alpha   90.00
_cell.angle_beta   90.00
_cell.angle_gamma   90.00
#
_symmetry.space_group_name_H-M   'P 1'
#
loop_
_entity.id
_entity.type
_entity.pdbx_description
1 polymer ?
#
loop_
_entity_poly.entity_id
_entity_poly.type
_entity_poly.pdbx_seq_one_letter_code
_entity_poly.pdbx_strand_id
1 'polypeptide(L)'
;MGVKMQCHKCKKEMQKDWKVCPFCATSIPQKNKCTSCGKLIDPFWISCPFCDTPVEKKSEHSKVETNKETADVKTEKFCYSCGKRLYTDYMKCSICGNLNCLDCKDGNYRGVCITCGESKFKKPAIENSKQEFNAVKNNNTLKSDYSLRSDPVDVLPADKQIVFHLKGSLPTEYISNDYHNNEDGTIADRATGLIWQQSGSKEELVYKDARIYVNRLNSEKFAGYNNWRLPTIDELVSLLDSDTGESGLNVNSLFDIRQRYCWSSDRCSSDSMWNVHFGGGGVYWDGLESYHCVRAVR
;
A
#
# COMPACT_ATOMS: atom_id res chain seq x y z
N MET A 1 24.27 13.86 34.91
CA MET A 1 23.08 13.00 35.05
C MET A 1 22.07 13.42 34.00
N GLY A 2 21.71 12.55 33.04
CA GLY A 2 20.81 12.92 31.94
C GLY A 2 19.34 12.92 32.36
N VAL A 3 18.58 13.94 31.96
CA VAL A 3 17.13 14.03 32.24
C VAL A 3 16.41 12.96 31.41
N LYS A 4 15.77 12.01 32.09
CA LYS A 4 14.97 10.96 31.46
C LYS A 4 13.57 11.45 31.11
N MET A 5 12.97 10.85 30.08
CA MET A 5 11.54 10.98 29.76
C MET A 5 10.97 9.62 29.31
N GLN A 6 9.65 9.49 29.25
CA GLN A 6 9.00 8.26 28.77
C GLN A 6 8.49 8.42 27.33
N CYS A 7 8.57 7.34 26.54
CA CYS A 7 7.97 7.30 25.21
C CYS A 7 6.44 7.49 25.29
N HIS A 8 5.87 8.40 24.51
CA HIS A 8 4.40 8.56 24.49
C HIS A 8 3.68 7.30 23.98
N LYS A 9 4.28 6.52 23.06
CA LYS A 9 3.73 5.28 22.50
C LYS A 9 3.95 4.05 23.40
N CYS A 10 5.19 3.71 23.74
CA CYS A 10 5.50 2.46 24.46
C CYS A 10 5.79 2.63 25.97
N LYS A 11 5.66 3.85 26.52
CA LYS A 11 5.85 4.23 27.93
C LYS A 11 7.23 3.93 28.57
N LYS A 12 8.15 3.26 27.87
CA LYS A 12 9.52 3.00 28.34
C LYS A 12 10.33 4.29 28.52
N GLU A 13 11.18 4.33 29.55
CA GLU A 13 12.12 5.43 29.80
C GLU A 13 13.22 5.52 28.75
N MET A 14 13.61 6.74 28.39
CA MET A 14 14.65 7.08 27.43
C MET A 14 15.29 8.44 27.74
N GLN A 15 16.33 8.80 26.98
CA GLN A 15 16.94 10.13 27.04
C GLN A 15 16.10 11.15 26.24
N LYS A 16 16.07 12.39 26.72
CA LYS A 16 15.18 13.45 26.25
C LYS A 16 15.51 14.01 24.84
N ASP A 17 16.76 13.87 24.42
CA ASP A 17 17.27 14.51 23.20
C ASP A 17 17.28 13.56 21.98
N TRP A 18 16.76 12.35 22.15
CA TRP A 18 16.66 11.34 21.09
C TRP A 18 15.53 11.67 20.12
N LYS A 19 15.84 11.69 18.82
CA LYS A 19 14.87 11.97 17.74
C LYS A 19 13.90 10.82 17.49
N VAL A 20 14.23 9.60 17.94
CA VAL A 20 13.45 8.37 17.73
C VAL A 20 13.53 7.49 18.97
N CYS A 21 12.42 6.88 19.37
CA CYS A 21 12.39 5.84 20.40
C CYS A 21 13.03 4.54 19.92
N PRO A 22 14.11 4.01 20.55
CA PRO A 22 14.73 2.76 20.11
C PRO A 22 13.90 1.51 20.41
N PHE A 23 12.87 1.62 21.26
CA PHE A 23 12.04 0.47 21.65
C PHE A 23 10.81 0.26 20.75
N CYS A 24 10.42 1.26 19.95
CA CYS A 24 9.22 1.18 19.09
C CYS A 24 9.30 2.07 17.83
N ALA A 25 10.50 2.48 17.44
CA ALA A 25 10.83 3.29 16.26
C ALA A 25 10.03 4.61 16.09
N THR A 26 9.36 5.09 17.14
CA THR A 26 8.48 6.27 17.05
C THR A 26 9.28 7.55 17.17
N SER A 27 9.15 8.44 16.19
CA SER A 27 9.77 9.77 16.16
C SER A 27 9.31 10.62 17.35
N ILE A 28 10.24 11.29 18.01
CA ILE A 28 9.97 12.18 19.14
C ILE A 28 9.96 13.62 18.61
N PRO A 29 8.84 14.38 18.76
CA PRO A 29 8.77 15.75 18.26
C PRO A 29 9.85 16.65 18.87
N GLN A 30 10.72 17.22 18.02
CA GLN A 30 11.71 18.19 18.49
C GLN A 30 11.02 19.52 18.81
N LYS A 31 11.44 20.14 19.91
CA LYS A 31 10.79 21.31 20.53
C LYS A 31 11.04 22.60 19.74
N ASN A 32 10.32 22.79 18.65
CA ASN A 32 10.31 24.07 17.94
C ASN A 32 9.50 25.11 18.72
N LYS A 33 9.91 26.38 18.60
CA LYS A 33 9.23 27.54 19.20
C LYS A 33 8.63 28.40 18.11
N CYS A 34 7.44 28.94 18.34
CA CYS A 34 6.84 29.94 17.48
C CYS A 34 7.73 31.18 17.45
N THR A 35 8.00 31.69 16.26
CA THR A 35 8.79 32.90 16.02
C THR A 35 8.16 34.17 16.60
N SER A 36 6.82 34.20 16.71
CA SER A 36 6.06 35.32 17.27
C SER A 36 5.92 35.24 18.80
N CYS A 37 5.27 34.19 19.33
CA CYS A 37 4.97 34.11 20.77
C CYS A 37 5.98 33.32 21.63
N GLY A 38 7.02 32.73 21.04
CA GLY A 38 8.05 31.95 21.74
C GLY A 38 7.59 30.63 22.39
N LYS A 39 6.28 30.33 22.38
CA LYS A 39 5.71 29.07 22.89
C LYS A 39 6.08 27.89 21.98
N LEU A 40 6.10 26.69 22.55
CA LEU A 40 6.39 25.48 21.80
C LEU A 40 5.26 25.16 20.81
N ILE A 41 5.63 24.84 19.58
CA ILE A 41 4.75 24.44 18.48
C ILE A 41 5.35 23.26 17.74
N ASP A 42 4.51 22.50 17.05
CA ASP A 42 4.97 21.45 16.16
C ASP A 42 5.34 22.03 14.77
N PRO A 43 6.48 21.64 14.15
CA PRO A 43 6.84 22.07 12.79
C PRO A 43 5.84 21.69 11.69
N PHE A 44 4.99 20.69 11.92
CA PHE A 44 4.01 20.22 10.95
C PHE A 44 2.65 20.95 11.06
N TRP A 45 2.50 21.85 12.05
CA TRP A 45 1.30 22.70 12.14
C TRP A 45 1.31 23.83 11.12
N ILE A 46 0.10 24.19 10.66
CA ILE A 46 -0.11 25.23 9.64
C ILE A 46 0.06 26.64 10.25
N SER A 47 -0.48 26.85 11.45
CA SER A 47 -0.27 28.06 12.26
C SER A 47 -0.06 27.73 13.74
N CYS A 48 0.46 28.69 14.50
CA CYS A 48 0.63 28.57 15.94
C CYS A 48 -0.72 28.75 16.68
N PRO A 49 -1.26 27.74 17.38
CA PRO A 49 -2.59 27.84 18.02
C PRO A 49 -2.67 28.84 19.20
N PHE A 50 -1.57 29.48 19.57
CA PHE A 50 -1.50 30.47 20.66
C PHE A 50 -1.42 31.92 20.20
N CYS A 51 -1.17 32.18 18.91
CA CYS A 51 -1.01 33.54 18.35
C CYS A 51 -1.26 33.61 16.83
N ASP A 52 -1.81 32.55 16.26
CA ASP A 52 -2.14 32.31 14.84
C ASP A 52 -1.03 32.58 13.81
N THR A 53 0.22 32.73 14.26
CA THR A 53 1.35 33.00 13.37
C THR A 53 1.62 31.78 12.47
N PRO A 54 1.57 31.92 11.13
CA PRO A 54 1.83 30.82 10.20
C PRO A 54 3.26 30.28 10.31
N VAL A 55 3.44 28.99 10.06
CA VAL A 55 4.77 28.37 10.04
C VAL A 55 5.37 28.50 8.64
N GLU A 56 6.24 29.49 8.44
CA GLU A 56 6.82 29.83 7.13
C GLU A 56 7.52 28.64 6.43
N LYS A 57 7.18 28.45 5.15
CA LYS A 57 7.90 27.60 4.19
C LYS A 57 8.37 28.49 3.04
N LYS A 58 9.67 28.57 2.77
CA LYS A 58 10.24 29.52 1.80
C LYS A 58 10.38 28.91 0.39
N SER A 59 9.88 29.62 -0.63
CA SER A 59 10.06 29.31 -2.06
C SER A 59 9.78 30.51 -2.98
N GLU A 60 10.55 30.65 -4.08
CA GLU A 60 10.39 31.61 -5.19
C GLU A 60 10.70 30.81 -6.50
N HIS A 61 9.77 30.61 -7.47
CA HIS A 61 9.41 31.45 -8.64
C HIS A 61 10.62 31.75 -9.59
N SER A 62 10.56 31.64 -10.94
CA SER A 62 9.46 31.84 -11.91
C SER A 62 9.66 31.20 -13.33
N LYS A 63 8.55 30.76 -13.97
CA LYS A 63 8.13 30.83 -15.41
C LYS A 63 9.03 30.40 -16.60
N VAL A 64 8.48 29.57 -17.51
CA VAL A 64 8.02 29.87 -18.92
C VAL A 64 7.56 28.57 -19.63
N GLU A 65 6.89 28.66 -20.78
CA GLU A 65 6.31 27.56 -21.60
C GLU A 65 7.25 27.16 -22.79
N THR A 66 6.96 26.31 -23.79
CA THR A 66 5.73 25.67 -24.33
C THR A 66 6.08 24.39 -25.15
N ASN A 67 5.06 23.67 -25.64
CA ASN A 67 5.02 22.84 -26.87
C ASN A 67 5.64 21.41 -26.97
N LYS A 68 4.73 20.45 -27.19
CA LYS A 68 4.66 19.37 -28.23
C LYS A 68 5.75 18.28 -28.39
N GLU A 69 5.25 17.04 -28.28
CA GLU A 69 5.44 15.88 -29.19
C GLU A 69 6.86 15.42 -29.58
N THR A 70 7.28 14.25 -29.08
CA THR A 70 7.41 13.01 -29.88
C THR A 70 7.77 11.81 -28.97
N ALA A 71 7.51 10.58 -29.44
CA ALA A 71 7.78 9.34 -28.69
C ALA A 71 9.19 8.81 -28.98
N ASP A 72 9.89 8.28 -27.98
CA ASP A 72 11.12 7.50 -28.19
C ASP A 72 11.35 6.44 -27.09
N VAL A 73 12.14 5.43 -27.41
CA VAL A 73 12.24 4.12 -26.74
C VAL A 73 12.98 4.20 -25.40
N LYS A 74 12.26 3.96 -24.30
CA LYS A 74 12.85 3.91 -22.94
C LYS A 74 13.52 2.56 -22.67
N THR A 75 14.85 2.54 -22.81
CA THR A 75 15.72 1.42 -22.38
C THR A 75 15.60 1.13 -20.89
N GLU A 76 15.27 -0.11 -20.56
CA GLU A 76 15.15 -0.57 -19.17
C GLU A 76 16.51 -0.54 -18.44
N LYS A 77 16.49 -0.16 -17.16
CA LYS A 77 17.67 -0.18 -16.28
C LYS A 77 17.36 -1.06 -15.07
N PHE A 78 18.39 -1.50 -14.34
CA PHE A 78 18.24 -2.37 -13.17
C PHE A 78 19.16 -1.90 -12.02
N CYS A 79 18.74 -2.12 -10.77
CA CYS A 79 19.48 -1.66 -9.59
C CYS A 79 20.60 -2.64 -9.20
N TYR A 80 21.83 -2.12 -9.05
CA TYR A 80 23.02 -2.92 -8.76
C TYR A 80 23.01 -3.62 -7.39
N SER A 81 22.35 -3.05 -6.37
CA SER A 81 22.33 -3.59 -5.00
C SER A 81 21.23 -4.62 -4.73
N CYS A 82 20.16 -4.65 -5.53
CA CYS A 82 19.00 -5.51 -5.28
C CYS A 82 18.43 -6.22 -6.52
N GLY A 83 19.04 -6.04 -7.70
CA GLY A 83 18.65 -6.68 -8.95
C GLY A 83 17.33 -6.23 -9.57
N LYS A 84 16.52 -5.40 -8.89
CA LYS A 84 15.17 -5.02 -9.35
C LYS A 84 15.20 -4.03 -10.52
N ARG A 85 14.20 -4.14 -11.40
CA ARG A 85 13.95 -3.29 -12.58
C ARG A 85 13.73 -1.84 -12.13
N LEU A 86 14.51 -0.92 -12.69
CA LEU A 86 14.35 0.52 -12.54
C LEU A 86 13.48 1.00 -13.69
N TYR A 87 12.18 1.16 -13.42
CA TYR A 87 11.32 1.90 -14.34
C TYR A 87 11.85 3.33 -14.45
N THR A 88 12.09 3.76 -15.69
CA THR A 88 12.57 5.10 -16.04
C THR A 88 11.57 6.22 -15.70
N ASP A 89 10.41 5.84 -15.20
CA ASP A 89 9.30 6.71 -14.77
C ASP A 89 9.23 6.86 -13.25
N TYR A 90 10.27 6.45 -12.52
CA TYR A 90 10.44 6.72 -11.08
C TYR A 90 11.67 7.59 -10.83
N MET A 91 11.63 8.75 -11.49
CA MET A 91 12.62 9.81 -11.40
C MET A 91 12.39 10.59 -10.10
N LYS A 92 13.22 10.35 -9.09
CA LYS A 92 13.11 11.04 -7.80
C LYS A 92 13.80 12.40 -7.94
N CYS A 93 13.09 13.48 -7.64
CA CYS A 93 13.66 14.82 -7.75
C CYS A 93 14.84 14.96 -6.80
N SER A 94 16.01 15.32 -7.34
CA SER A 94 17.28 15.42 -6.60
C SER A 94 17.28 16.47 -5.50
N ILE A 95 16.23 17.29 -5.44
CA ILE A 95 16.10 18.49 -4.59
C ILE A 95 15.01 18.28 -3.52
N CYS A 96 13.80 17.82 -3.90
CA CYS A 96 12.70 17.63 -2.95
C CYS A 96 12.45 16.16 -2.53
N GLY A 97 13.06 15.18 -3.20
CA GLY A 97 12.91 13.77 -2.87
C GLY A 97 11.57 13.13 -3.26
N ASN A 98 10.64 13.86 -3.89
CA ASN A 98 9.39 13.28 -4.38
C ASN A 98 9.57 12.59 -5.74
N LEU A 99 8.78 11.54 -5.98
CA LEU A 99 8.67 10.85 -7.27
C LEU A 99 7.74 11.63 -8.20
N ASN A 100 8.10 11.72 -9.49
CA ASN A 100 7.30 12.34 -10.55
C ASN A 100 6.74 13.73 -10.19
N CYS A 101 7.62 14.57 -9.65
CA CYS A 101 7.34 15.96 -9.35
C CYS A 101 6.96 16.73 -10.62
N LEU A 102 5.66 17.01 -10.78
CA LEU A 102 5.05 17.66 -11.94
C LEU A 102 5.58 19.08 -12.22
N ASP A 103 6.15 19.74 -11.20
CA ASP A 103 6.69 21.10 -11.30
C ASP A 103 8.14 21.18 -11.80
N CYS A 104 8.86 20.05 -11.87
CA CYS A 104 10.30 20.04 -12.18
C CYS A 104 10.58 19.87 -13.69
N LYS A 105 10.43 20.95 -14.46
CA LYS A 105 10.65 20.92 -15.92
C LYS A 105 12.11 20.73 -16.37
N ASP A 106 13.09 20.94 -15.49
CA ASP A 106 14.51 21.10 -15.86
C ASP A 106 15.35 19.81 -15.89
N GLY A 107 14.71 18.63 -15.97
CA GLY A 107 15.41 17.36 -16.26
C GLY A 107 16.39 16.84 -15.19
N ASN A 108 16.52 17.51 -14.04
CA ASN A 108 17.59 17.24 -13.06
C ASN A 108 17.26 16.10 -12.08
N TYR A 109 16.89 14.97 -12.66
CA TYR A 109 16.45 13.76 -11.98
C TYR A 109 17.61 12.81 -11.71
N ARG A 110 17.59 12.17 -10.54
CA ARG A 110 18.40 10.98 -10.28
C ARG A 110 17.48 9.79 -10.13
N GLY A 111 17.80 8.70 -10.84
CA GLY A 111 17.23 7.41 -10.50
C GLY A 111 17.59 7.08 -9.05
N VAL A 112 16.63 6.65 -8.25
CA VAL A 112 16.87 6.23 -6.87
C VAL A 112 16.11 4.93 -6.66
N CYS A 113 16.81 3.89 -6.22
CA CYS A 113 16.13 2.62 -5.94
C CYS A 113 15.21 2.78 -4.72
N ILE A 114 13.90 2.59 -4.92
CA ILE A 114 12.89 2.69 -3.84
C ILE A 114 13.14 1.72 -2.67
N THR A 115 13.90 0.64 -2.88
CA THR A 115 14.22 -0.37 -1.85
C THR A 115 15.47 -0.06 -1.03
N CYS A 116 16.45 0.69 -1.56
CA CYS A 116 17.74 0.90 -0.88
C CYS A 116 18.35 2.32 -0.96
N GLY A 117 17.74 3.26 -1.69
CA GLY A 117 18.16 4.67 -1.72
C GLY A 117 19.41 5.01 -2.54
N GLU A 118 20.05 4.03 -3.18
CA GLU A 118 21.30 4.25 -3.94
C GLU A 118 21.12 5.00 -5.27
N SER A 119 22.19 5.67 -5.70
CA SER A 119 22.20 6.71 -6.75
C SER A 119 23.26 6.54 -7.85
N LYS A 120 24.08 5.47 -7.80
CA LYS A 120 25.09 5.15 -8.83
C LYS A 120 24.62 4.04 -9.78
N PHE A 121 24.70 4.27 -11.08
CA PHE A 121 24.34 3.31 -12.14
C PHE A 121 25.39 3.32 -13.25
N LYS A 122 25.80 2.14 -13.75
CA LYS A 122 26.62 2.01 -14.97
C LYS A 122 25.73 1.80 -16.19
N LYS A 123 26.17 2.29 -17.36
CA LYS A 123 25.61 1.88 -18.66
C LYS A 123 25.89 0.38 -18.88
N PRO A 124 24.98 -0.40 -19.48
CA PRO A 124 25.32 -1.74 -19.97
C PRO A 124 26.35 -1.62 -21.11
N ALA A 125 27.35 -2.49 -21.09
CA ALA A 125 28.13 -2.77 -22.30
C ALA A 125 27.24 -3.59 -23.24
N ILE A 126 27.25 -3.25 -24.53
CA ILE A 126 26.56 -4.03 -25.55
C ILE A 126 27.51 -5.14 -25.99
N GLU A 127 27.30 -6.36 -25.51
CA GLU A 127 27.89 -7.55 -26.12
C GLU A 127 26.78 -8.42 -26.69
N ASN A 128 26.85 -8.62 -28.01
CA ASN A 128 25.99 -9.53 -28.73
C ASN A 128 26.42 -10.97 -28.46
N SER A 129 25.49 -11.84 -28.06
CA SER A 129 25.53 -13.24 -28.50
C SER A 129 24.16 -13.91 -28.37
N LYS A 130 23.80 -14.63 -29.43
CA LYS A 130 22.72 -15.62 -29.46
C LYS A 130 23.27 -16.91 -28.83
N GLN A 131 22.46 -17.66 -28.07
CA GLN A 131 22.31 -19.12 -28.20
C GLN A 131 21.37 -19.75 -27.14
N GLU A 132 20.21 -20.20 -27.62
CA GLU A 132 19.62 -21.54 -27.49
C GLU A 132 19.82 -22.46 -26.24
N PHE A 133 18.67 -23.02 -25.81
CA PHE A 133 18.45 -24.39 -25.30
C PHE A 133 19.30 -24.95 -24.13
N ASN A 134 18.67 -25.18 -22.95
CA ASN A 134 18.05 -26.47 -22.61
C ASN A 134 17.45 -26.51 -21.17
N ALA A 135 16.55 -27.47 -20.93
CA ALA A 135 15.85 -27.62 -19.66
C ALA A 135 16.65 -28.38 -18.58
N VAL A 136 16.48 -27.98 -17.31
CA VAL A 136 16.77 -28.83 -16.13
C VAL A 136 15.64 -28.67 -15.12
N LYS A 137 15.19 -29.79 -14.55
CA LYS A 137 14.08 -29.87 -13.58
C LYS A 137 14.51 -29.57 -12.14
N ASN A 138 13.48 -29.31 -11.33
CA ASN A 138 13.30 -29.62 -9.89
C ASN A 138 13.54 -28.52 -8.85
N ASN A 139 12.53 -28.44 -7.98
CA ASN A 139 12.56 -28.05 -6.57
C ASN A 139 13.08 -26.65 -6.25
N ASN A 140 12.18 -25.67 -6.30
CA ASN A 140 12.29 -24.48 -5.46
C ASN A 140 10.92 -24.08 -4.92
N THR A 141 10.92 -23.67 -3.66
CA THR A 141 9.78 -23.11 -2.92
C THR A 141 9.01 -22.10 -3.77
N LEU A 142 7.69 -22.29 -3.90
CA LEU A 142 6.81 -21.32 -4.54
C LEU A 142 6.98 -19.97 -3.84
N LYS A 143 7.61 -19.04 -4.54
CA LYS A 143 7.83 -17.67 -4.12
C LYS A 143 6.74 -16.86 -4.81
N SER A 144 5.95 -16.12 -4.05
CA SER A 144 4.87 -15.32 -4.64
C SER A 144 5.42 -14.36 -5.69
N ASP A 145 4.82 -14.38 -6.87
CA ASP A 145 5.17 -13.47 -7.98
C ASP A 145 4.68 -12.05 -7.67
N TYR A 146 3.64 -11.95 -6.84
CA TYR A 146 3.04 -10.71 -6.38
C TYR A 146 3.36 -10.45 -4.89
N SER A 147 3.48 -9.17 -4.54
CA SER A 147 3.83 -8.69 -3.19
C SER A 147 2.79 -7.68 -2.73
N LEU A 148 1.66 -8.18 -2.24
CA LEU A 148 0.54 -7.36 -1.78
C LEU A 148 0.77 -6.82 -0.36
N ARG A 149 0.17 -5.68 -0.07
CA ARG A 149 0.23 -5.05 1.26
C ARG A 149 -0.75 -5.73 2.21
N SER A 150 -0.24 -6.26 3.32
CA SER A 150 -1.04 -6.87 4.40
C SER A 150 -1.33 -5.91 5.57
N ASP A 151 -0.56 -4.82 5.70
CA ASP A 151 -0.74 -3.81 6.74
C ASP A 151 -1.82 -2.78 6.37
N PRO A 152 -2.85 -2.55 7.23
CA PRO A 152 -3.90 -1.58 6.94
C PRO A 152 -3.39 -0.12 6.91
N VAL A 153 -4.02 0.70 6.08
CA VAL A 153 -3.74 2.14 5.95
C VAL A 153 -4.98 3.02 6.08
N ASP A 154 -4.78 4.26 6.51
CA ASP A 154 -5.79 5.32 6.42
C ASP A 154 -5.58 6.07 5.10
N VAL A 155 -6.58 6.07 4.21
CA VAL A 155 -6.51 6.63 2.84
C VAL A 155 -7.72 7.54 2.59
N LEU A 156 -7.46 8.80 2.28
CA LEU A 156 -8.52 9.75 1.93
C LEU A 156 -9.05 9.48 0.50
N PRO A 157 -10.32 9.79 0.19
CA PRO A 157 -10.89 9.57 -1.15
C PRO A 157 -10.13 10.22 -2.31
N ALA A 158 -9.39 11.30 -2.05
CA ALA A 158 -8.55 11.96 -3.05
C ALA A 158 -7.33 11.11 -3.46
N ASP A 159 -6.77 10.33 -2.53
CA ASP A 159 -5.52 9.58 -2.72
C ASP A 159 -5.76 8.14 -3.23
N LYS A 160 -7.01 7.65 -3.20
CA LYS A 160 -7.38 6.25 -3.47
C LYS A 160 -6.82 5.69 -4.79
N GLN A 161 -6.76 6.52 -5.83
CA GLN A 161 -6.27 6.12 -7.16
C GLN A 161 -4.77 5.84 -7.16
N ILE A 162 -4.00 6.56 -6.35
CA ILE A 162 -2.55 6.39 -6.22
C ILE A 162 -2.25 5.21 -5.30
N VAL A 163 -2.89 5.16 -4.12
CA VAL A 163 -2.57 4.17 -3.08
C VAL A 163 -3.04 2.76 -3.45
N PHE A 164 -4.22 2.62 -4.06
CA PHE A 164 -4.79 1.32 -4.44
C PHE A 164 -4.65 1.00 -5.94
N HIS A 165 -3.87 1.79 -6.68
CA HIS A 165 -3.59 1.62 -8.11
C HIS A 165 -4.87 1.50 -8.97
N LEU A 166 -5.71 2.54 -8.92
CA LEU A 166 -7.03 2.57 -9.55
C LEU A 166 -7.14 3.60 -10.67
N LYS A 167 -7.92 3.26 -11.70
CA LYS A 167 -8.47 4.19 -12.69
C LYS A 167 -9.92 4.49 -12.33
N GLY A 168 -10.16 5.62 -11.65
CA GLY A 168 -11.47 5.94 -11.09
C GLY A 168 -11.81 5.06 -9.87
N SER A 169 -12.61 4.01 -10.06
CA SER A 169 -12.90 3.00 -9.04
C SER A 169 -12.39 1.59 -9.37
N LEU A 170 -12.00 1.33 -10.63
CA LEU A 170 -11.54 0.02 -11.09
C LEU A 170 -10.02 -0.09 -10.96
N PRO A 171 -9.44 -1.29 -10.75
CA PRO A 171 -7.99 -1.47 -10.78
C PRO A 171 -7.39 -1.15 -12.16
N THR A 172 -6.12 -0.74 -12.18
CA THR A 172 -5.39 -0.54 -13.44
C THR A 172 -4.87 -1.83 -14.06
N GLU A 173 -4.64 -2.85 -13.24
CA GLU A 173 -4.08 -4.15 -13.62
C GLU A 173 -4.78 -5.26 -12.82
N TYR A 174 -4.87 -6.46 -13.39
CA TYR A 174 -5.46 -7.65 -12.77
C TYR A 174 -4.39 -8.71 -12.57
N ILE A 175 -4.51 -9.53 -11.52
CA ILE A 175 -3.52 -10.54 -11.15
C ILE A 175 -3.87 -11.90 -11.77
N SER A 176 -2.87 -12.58 -12.32
CA SER A 176 -3.02 -13.96 -12.79
C SER A 176 -2.89 -14.92 -11.61
N ASN A 177 -3.98 -15.09 -10.86
CA ASN A 177 -4.04 -15.94 -9.66
C ASN A 177 -3.87 -17.44 -9.97
N ASP A 178 -3.32 -18.22 -9.04
CA ASP A 178 -3.23 -19.69 -9.09
C ASP A 178 -3.99 -20.28 -7.89
N TYR A 179 -5.32 -20.38 -8.06
CA TYR A 179 -6.24 -20.81 -7.01
C TYR A 179 -6.26 -22.33 -6.83
N HIS A 180 -6.09 -22.77 -5.59
CA HIS A 180 -6.22 -24.14 -5.14
C HIS A 180 -7.21 -24.22 -3.98
N ASN A 181 -8.33 -24.92 -4.19
CA ASN A 181 -9.25 -25.26 -3.11
C ASN A 181 -8.61 -26.33 -2.21
N ASN A 182 -8.51 -26.07 -0.91
CA ASN A 182 -7.90 -26.97 0.07
C ASN A 182 -8.91 -28.00 0.65
N GLU A 183 -10.17 -27.98 0.20
CA GLU A 183 -11.28 -28.84 0.64
C GLU A 183 -11.69 -28.69 2.12
N ASP A 184 -11.12 -27.70 2.82
CA ASP A 184 -11.38 -27.35 4.23
C ASP A 184 -12.22 -26.06 4.40
N GLY A 185 -12.77 -25.53 3.30
CA GLY A 185 -13.44 -24.22 3.25
C GLY A 185 -12.51 -23.03 3.01
N THR A 186 -11.25 -23.29 2.63
CA THR A 186 -10.28 -22.27 2.23
C THR A 186 -9.77 -22.48 0.80
N ILE A 187 -9.37 -21.37 0.18
CA ILE A 187 -8.70 -21.33 -1.14
C ILE A 187 -7.32 -20.73 -0.92
N ALA A 188 -6.27 -21.47 -1.24
CA ALA A 188 -4.93 -20.91 -1.37
C ALA A 188 -4.79 -20.26 -2.74
N ASP A 189 -4.25 -19.04 -2.81
CA ASP A 189 -3.72 -18.49 -4.04
C ASP A 189 -2.19 -18.56 -4.00
N ARG A 190 -1.61 -19.36 -4.89
CA ARG A 190 -0.17 -19.60 -4.94
C ARG A 190 0.59 -18.45 -5.61
N ALA A 191 -0.09 -17.60 -6.39
CA ALA A 191 0.52 -16.44 -7.04
C ALA A 191 0.85 -15.33 -6.03
N THR A 192 -0.06 -15.05 -5.08
CA THR A 192 0.15 -14.08 -3.99
C THR A 192 0.68 -14.71 -2.70
N GLY A 193 0.50 -16.02 -2.50
CA GLY A 193 0.84 -16.74 -1.27
C GLY A 193 -0.20 -16.59 -0.15
N LEU A 194 -1.34 -15.98 -0.42
CA LEU A 194 -2.43 -15.77 0.54
C LEU A 194 -3.35 -16.98 0.64
N ILE A 195 -3.96 -17.17 1.82
CA ILE A 195 -5.05 -18.14 1.99
C ILE A 195 -6.33 -17.39 2.35
N TRP A 196 -7.38 -17.68 1.60
CA TRP A 196 -8.67 -17.00 1.64
C TRP A 196 -9.76 -17.92 2.16
N GLN A 197 -10.73 -17.35 2.86
CA GLN A 197 -11.96 -18.06 3.17
C GLN A 197 -12.85 -18.18 1.92
N GLN A 198 -13.30 -19.40 1.60
CA GLN A 198 -14.09 -19.67 0.40
C GLN A 198 -15.48 -19.02 0.43
N SER A 199 -16.22 -19.22 1.54
CA SER A 199 -17.60 -18.72 1.67
C SER A 199 -17.74 -17.34 2.30
N GLY A 200 -16.74 -16.87 3.05
CA GLY A 200 -16.83 -15.64 3.84
C GLY A 200 -17.91 -15.68 4.93
N SER A 201 -18.43 -14.50 5.32
CA SER A 201 -19.53 -14.39 6.27
C SER A 201 -20.85 -14.82 5.62
N LYS A 202 -21.66 -15.59 6.35
CA LYS A 202 -22.95 -16.10 5.84
C LYS A 202 -23.95 -14.97 5.54
N GLU A 203 -23.91 -13.92 6.37
CA GLU A 203 -24.73 -12.71 6.27
C GLU A 203 -23.80 -11.49 6.07
N GLU A 204 -24.35 -10.38 5.59
CA GLU A 204 -23.68 -9.07 5.63
C GLU A 204 -23.61 -8.55 7.07
N LEU A 205 -22.53 -7.85 7.41
CA LEU A 205 -22.21 -7.40 8.77
C LEU A 205 -21.85 -5.92 8.79
N VAL A 206 -22.22 -5.23 9.88
CA VAL A 206 -21.65 -3.92 10.21
C VAL A 206 -20.17 -4.07 10.57
N TYR A 207 -19.36 -3.03 10.42
CA TYR A 207 -17.90 -3.15 10.52
C TYR A 207 -17.42 -3.66 11.90
N LYS A 208 -18.14 -3.31 12.97
CA LYS A 208 -17.89 -3.85 14.32
C LYS A 208 -18.06 -5.37 14.37
N ASP A 209 -19.12 -5.90 13.76
CA ASP A 209 -19.44 -7.32 13.77
C ASP A 209 -18.56 -8.10 12.78
N ALA A 210 -18.10 -7.46 11.70
CA ALA A 210 -17.04 -7.98 10.84
C ALA A 210 -15.74 -8.26 11.64
N ARG A 211 -15.37 -7.39 12.58
CA ARG A 211 -14.23 -7.63 13.49
C ARG A 211 -14.49 -8.76 14.49
N ILE A 212 -15.71 -8.89 15.00
CA ILE A 212 -16.12 -9.99 15.88
C ILE A 212 -16.09 -11.33 15.13
N TYR A 213 -16.56 -11.35 13.89
CA TYR A 213 -16.54 -12.52 13.01
C TYR A 213 -15.12 -13.07 12.82
N VAL A 214 -14.15 -12.22 12.49
CA VAL A 214 -12.74 -12.60 12.35
C VAL A 214 -12.15 -13.10 13.68
N ASN A 215 -12.45 -12.43 14.80
CA ASN A 215 -12.01 -12.89 16.12
C ASN A 215 -12.58 -14.29 16.47
N ARG A 216 -13.81 -14.59 16.05
CA ARG A 216 -14.43 -15.91 16.21
C ARG A 216 -13.71 -16.97 15.38
N LEU A 217 -13.43 -16.72 14.09
CA LEU A 217 -12.64 -17.65 13.25
C LEU A 217 -11.31 -18.02 13.91
N ASN A 218 -10.64 -17.03 14.51
CA ASN A 218 -9.36 -17.24 15.21
C ASN A 218 -9.50 -18.03 16.52
N SER A 219 -10.60 -17.84 17.24
CA SER A 219 -10.89 -18.54 18.50
C SER A 219 -11.28 -19.99 18.27
N GLU A 220 -12.07 -20.25 17.21
CA GLU A 220 -12.52 -21.57 16.78
C GLU A 220 -11.44 -22.34 16.00
N LYS A 221 -10.33 -21.68 15.64
CA LYS A 221 -9.27 -22.19 14.76
C LYS A 221 -9.82 -22.70 13.42
N PHE A 222 -10.60 -21.86 12.74
CA PHE A 222 -11.17 -22.21 11.43
C PHE A 222 -10.08 -22.66 10.45
N ALA A 223 -10.31 -23.82 9.80
CA ALA A 223 -9.34 -24.54 8.97
C ALA A 223 -7.98 -24.82 9.66
N GLY A 224 -7.97 -24.95 10.98
CA GLY A 224 -6.75 -25.16 11.79
C GLY A 224 -5.97 -23.89 12.11
N TYR A 225 -6.40 -22.71 11.63
CA TYR A 225 -5.63 -21.46 11.71
C TYR A 225 -6.26 -20.41 12.63
N ASN A 226 -5.41 -19.61 13.28
CA ASN A 226 -5.79 -18.58 14.26
C ASN A 226 -5.22 -17.18 13.95
N ASN A 227 -4.79 -16.95 12.71
CA ASN A 227 -4.23 -15.69 12.23
C ASN A 227 -5.04 -15.07 11.07
N TRP A 228 -6.33 -15.40 10.97
CA TRP A 228 -7.28 -14.75 10.07
C TRP A 228 -7.42 -13.27 10.38
N ARG A 229 -7.55 -12.45 9.33
CA ARG A 229 -7.74 -10.99 9.42
C ARG A 229 -8.75 -10.52 8.38
N LEU A 230 -9.22 -9.29 8.54
CA LEU A 230 -9.81 -8.56 7.41
C LEU A 230 -8.70 -8.29 6.38
N PRO A 231 -8.99 -8.42 5.08
CA PRO A 231 -8.03 -8.13 4.01
C PRO A 231 -7.84 -6.62 3.82
N THR A 232 -6.74 -6.21 3.20
CA THR A 232 -6.58 -4.86 2.68
C THR A 232 -7.30 -4.71 1.32
N ILE A 233 -7.36 -3.49 0.80
CA ILE A 233 -7.85 -3.24 -0.56
C ILE A 233 -6.94 -3.88 -1.61
N ASP A 234 -5.61 -3.83 -1.45
CA ASP A 234 -4.65 -4.46 -2.38
C ASP A 234 -4.94 -5.98 -2.52
N GLU A 235 -5.31 -6.62 -1.41
CA GLU A 235 -5.66 -8.05 -1.36
C GLU A 235 -7.08 -8.33 -1.89
N LEU A 236 -8.07 -7.51 -1.58
CA LEU A 236 -9.42 -7.69 -2.18
C LEU A 236 -9.42 -7.41 -3.68
N VAL A 237 -8.60 -6.47 -4.15
CA VAL A 237 -8.42 -6.14 -5.56
C VAL A 237 -7.67 -7.25 -6.30
N SER A 238 -6.77 -8.00 -5.65
CA SER A 238 -6.12 -9.14 -6.32
C SER A 238 -7.07 -10.28 -6.65
N LEU A 239 -8.22 -10.36 -5.96
CA LEU A 239 -9.30 -11.30 -6.26
C LEU A 239 -10.20 -10.85 -7.43
N LEU A 240 -10.05 -9.63 -7.92
CA LEU A 240 -10.84 -9.16 -9.05
C LEU A 240 -10.34 -9.81 -10.34
N ASP A 241 -11.30 -10.26 -11.16
CA ASP A 241 -11.07 -10.67 -12.54
C ASP A 241 -11.48 -9.54 -13.51
N SER A 242 -10.89 -9.48 -14.70
CA SER A 242 -11.21 -8.44 -15.70
C SER A 242 -12.57 -8.62 -16.36
N ASP A 243 -13.06 -9.85 -16.40
CA ASP A 243 -14.33 -10.23 -17.00
C ASP A 243 -15.34 -10.59 -15.90
N THR A 244 -16.60 -10.20 -16.10
CA THR A 244 -17.70 -10.64 -15.24
C THR A 244 -18.04 -12.09 -15.59
N GLY A 245 -17.76 -13.02 -14.67
CA GLY A 245 -18.05 -14.44 -14.86
C GLY A 245 -19.54 -14.75 -14.88
N GLU A 246 -19.90 -16.00 -15.19
CA GLU A 246 -21.30 -16.49 -15.26
C GLU A 246 -22.10 -16.26 -13.96
N SER A 247 -21.41 -16.10 -12.82
CA SER A 247 -21.97 -15.75 -11.51
C SER A 247 -22.48 -14.31 -11.38
N GLY A 248 -22.21 -13.43 -12.36
CA GLY A 248 -22.51 -12.00 -12.25
C GLY A 248 -21.59 -11.25 -11.27
N LEU A 249 -20.41 -11.82 -10.98
CA LEU A 249 -19.32 -11.21 -10.23
C LEU A 249 -18.01 -11.26 -11.02
N ASN A 250 -17.13 -10.31 -10.72
CA ASN A 250 -15.78 -10.19 -11.25
C ASN A 250 -14.79 -10.87 -10.26
N VAL A 251 -15.00 -12.16 -10.00
CA VAL A 251 -14.17 -13.01 -9.14
C VAL A 251 -14.38 -14.47 -9.50
N ASN A 252 -13.33 -15.27 -9.37
CA ASN A 252 -13.31 -16.68 -9.70
C ASN A 252 -14.45 -17.48 -9.04
N SER A 253 -15.06 -18.40 -9.81
CA SER A 253 -16.23 -19.19 -9.42
C SER A 253 -16.01 -20.16 -8.26
N LEU A 254 -14.76 -20.39 -7.83
CA LEU A 254 -14.47 -21.11 -6.59
C LEU A 254 -14.97 -20.38 -5.34
N PHE A 255 -15.11 -19.04 -5.40
CA PHE A 255 -15.55 -18.21 -4.30
C PHE A 255 -17.09 -18.06 -4.24
N ASP A 256 -17.65 -17.98 -3.03
CA ASP A 256 -19.10 -17.87 -2.83
C ASP A 256 -19.67 -16.54 -3.34
N ILE A 257 -20.70 -16.67 -4.20
CA ILE A 257 -21.35 -15.58 -4.93
C ILE A 257 -22.12 -14.59 -4.06
N ARG A 258 -22.36 -14.90 -2.77
CA ARG A 258 -23.03 -14.00 -1.83
C ARG A 258 -22.14 -12.85 -1.37
N GLN A 259 -20.82 -13.00 -1.50
CA GLN A 259 -19.83 -12.01 -1.05
C GLN A 259 -19.71 -10.84 -2.04
N ARG A 260 -20.82 -10.15 -2.33
CA ARG A 260 -20.89 -9.13 -3.40
C ARG A 260 -20.16 -7.83 -3.04
N TYR A 261 -20.22 -7.43 -1.77
CA TYR A 261 -19.40 -6.38 -1.18
C TYR A 261 -18.58 -6.98 -0.03
N CYS A 262 -17.29 -6.65 0.07
CA CYS A 262 -16.45 -7.09 1.18
C CYS A 262 -15.77 -5.92 1.88
N TRP A 263 -15.87 -5.90 3.21
CA TRP A 263 -15.11 -4.99 4.06
C TRP A 263 -13.61 -5.24 3.94
N SER A 264 -12.84 -4.16 3.76
CA SER A 264 -11.39 -4.17 4.00
C SER A 264 -11.06 -3.69 5.42
N SER A 265 -9.80 -3.86 5.81
CA SER A 265 -9.20 -3.24 6.99
C SER A 265 -8.78 -1.78 6.79
N ASP A 266 -8.77 -1.27 5.56
CA ASP A 266 -8.29 0.07 5.23
C ASP A 266 -9.36 1.13 5.53
N ARG A 267 -8.94 2.22 6.16
CA ARG A 267 -9.83 3.26 6.67
C ARG A 267 -9.98 4.40 5.67
N CYS A 268 -11.20 4.90 5.49
CA CYS A 268 -11.46 6.12 4.71
C CYS A 268 -11.57 7.37 5.61
N SER A 269 -12.26 7.27 6.74
CA SER A 269 -12.40 8.34 7.73
C SER A 269 -12.50 7.80 9.16
N SER A 270 -12.75 8.66 10.15
CA SER A 270 -13.07 8.24 11.52
C SER A 270 -14.24 7.23 11.61
N ASP A 271 -15.15 7.30 10.64
CA ASP A 271 -16.50 6.72 10.62
C ASP A 271 -16.82 5.96 9.31
N SER A 272 -15.83 5.74 8.44
CA SER A 272 -15.98 4.94 7.22
C SER A 272 -14.74 4.10 6.88
N MET A 273 -14.98 2.94 6.26
CA MET A 273 -13.96 1.99 5.84
C MET A 273 -14.06 1.74 4.33
N TRP A 274 -12.94 1.36 3.70
CA TRP A 274 -12.91 0.97 2.29
C TRP A 274 -13.48 -0.44 2.11
N ASN A 275 -14.14 -0.68 0.98
CA ASN A 275 -14.70 -1.96 0.57
C ASN A 275 -14.48 -2.22 -0.94
N VAL A 276 -14.62 -3.49 -1.34
CA VAL A 276 -14.60 -3.89 -2.76
C VAL A 276 -15.95 -4.49 -3.16
N HIS A 277 -16.50 -4.00 -4.27
CA HIS A 277 -17.72 -4.47 -4.90
C HIS A 277 -17.40 -5.43 -6.05
N PHE A 278 -17.42 -6.74 -5.77
CA PHE A 278 -17.17 -7.79 -6.77
C PHE A 278 -18.21 -7.78 -7.90
N GLY A 279 -19.42 -7.31 -7.65
CA GLY A 279 -20.46 -7.18 -8.68
C GLY A 279 -20.20 -6.08 -9.74
N GLY A 280 -19.28 -5.14 -9.48
CA GLY A 280 -18.92 -4.06 -10.40
C GLY A 280 -17.41 -3.84 -10.56
N GLY A 281 -16.57 -4.71 -9.98
CA GLY A 281 -15.11 -4.64 -10.05
C GLY A 281 -14.48 -3.43 -9.34
N GLY A 282 -15.22 -2.75 -8.45
CA GLY A 282 -14.86 -1.40 -8.01
C GLY A 282 -14.54 -1.27 -6.52
N VAL A 283 -13.67 -0.31 -6.20
CA VAL A 283 -13.30 0.12 -4.84
C VAL A 283 -14.12 1.33 -4.39
N TYR A 284 -14.82 1.17 -3.26
CA TYR A 284 -15.72 2.14 -2.64
C TYR A 284 -15.45 2.28 -1.15
N TRP A 285 -16.17 3.16 -0.46
CA TRP A 285 -16.10 3.33 0.98
C TRP A 285 -17.47 3.62 1.55
N ASP A 286 -17.72 3.12 2.75
CA ASP A 286 -19.03 3.13 3.39
C ASP A 286 -18.90 3.32 4.90
N GLY A 287 -19.97 3.82 5.52
CA GLY A 287 -20.01 4.10 6.97
C GLY A 287 -19.93 2.82 7.81
N LEU A 288 -19.47 2.92 9.07
CA LEU A 288 -19.29 1.75 9.95
C LEU A 288 -20.58 0.92 10.18
N GLU A 289 -21.75 1.53 10.00
CA GLU A 289 -23.09 0.93 10.15
C GLU A 289 -23.67 0.39 8.82
N SER A 290 -22.95 0.49 7.69
CA SER A 290 -23.30 -0.18 6.44
C SER A 290 -23.12 -1.70 6.57
N TYR A 291 -23.82 -2.46 5.72
CA TYR A 291 -23.81 -3.92 5.74
C TYR A 291 -23.02 -4.46 4.54
N HIS A 292 -21.88 -5.10 4.81
CA HIS A 292 -21.09 -5.80 3.78
C HIS A 292 -20.58 -7.14 4.32
N CYS A 293 -20.25 -8.07 3.43
CA CYS A 293 -19.73 -9.36 3.83
C CYS A 293 -18.26 -9.28 4.28
N VAL A 294 -17.76 -10.39 4.83
CA VAL A 294 -16.36 -10.56 5.22
C VAL A 294 -15.76 -11.78 4.55
N ARG A 295 -14.83 -11.57 3.64
CA ARG A 295 -13.93 -12.62 3.14
C ARG A 295 -12.60 -12.54 3.90
N ALA A 296 -12.43 -13.37 4.92
CA ALA A 296 -11.21 -13.37 5.71
C ALA A 296 -10.00 -13.89 4.91
N VAL A 297 -8.82 -13.33 5.19
CA VAL A 297 -7.54 -13.69 4.59
C VAL A 297 -6.51 -13.99 5.67
N ARG A 298 -5.42 -14.68 5.32
CA ARG A 298 -4.24 -14.89 6.16
C ARG A 298 -2.96 -14.94 5.32
#